data_AF-A0AAT9HYR2-F1
#
_entry.id   AF-A0AAT9HYR2-F1
#
_cell.length_a   1.000
_cell.length_b   1.000
_cell.length_c   1.000
_cell.angle_alpha   90.00
_cell.angle_beta   90.00
_cell.angle_gamma   90.00
#
_symmetry.space_group_name_H-M   'P 1'
#
loop_
_entity.id
_entity.type
_entity.pdbx_description
1 polymer ?
#
loop_
_entity_poly.entity_id
_entity_poly.type
_entity_poly.pdbx_seq_one_letter_code
_entity_poly.pdbx_strand_id
1 'polypeptide(L)'
;MVLRPGGGPGTYGRDYQMYDGRDYWSAAVFAERRGGWERLDPATGEPTGDRTLPAFHAPETCPDGKAPFLDHRILAELPPGAPPSPLGQDGRLTGCRVLHTTPYSGYSPREFVLESIDGRSASYRTRTWGRRPWGILALPSGGEDTVVAGGTTVRCHSAVDNSLLWQVRGSTADVTTRRSAPPSATRPGRCRRPRTGTSSLLVTRPRPGRCVASPTRPYARCCRPG
;
A
#
# COMPACT_ATOMS: atom_id res chain seq x y z
N MET A 1 -16.54 -6.29 1.12
CA MET A 1 -16.27 -7.18 2.26
C MET A 1 -16.28 -6.34 3.52
N VAL A 2 -17.47 -5.79 3.76
CA VAL A 2 -17.96 -5.78 5.12
C VAL A 2 -17.93 -7.24 5.54
N LEU A 3 -16.93 -7.62 6.33
CA LEU A 3 -16.91 -8.92 6.97
C LEU A 3 -18.17 -8.99 7.84
N ARG A 4 -19.20 -9.72 7.39
CA ARG A 4 -20.29 -10.08 8.27
C ARG A 4 -19.72 -11.00 9.35
N PRO A 5 -20.07 -10.81 10.62
CA PRO A 5 -19.98 -11.90 11.59
C PRO A 5 -20.74 -13.11 11.04
N GLY A 6 -20.05 -14.21 10.74
CA GLY A 6 -20.65 -15.46 10.24
C GLY A 6 -20.90 -15.54 8.72
N GLY A 7 -20.47 -14.57 7.91
CA GLY A 7 -20.53 -14.67 6.44
C GLY A 7 -19.45 -15.60 5.89
N GLY A 8 -19.84 -16.58 5.08
CA GLY A 8 -18.91 -17.51 4.43
C GLY A 8 -17.88 -16.81 3.52
N PRO A 9 -16.66 -17.35 3.40
CA PRO A 9 -15.58 -16.74 2.62
C PRO A 9 -15.86 -16.90 1.12
N GLY A 10 -16.44 -15.89 0.50
CA GLY A 10 -16.67 -15.83 -0.94
C GLY A 10 -16.37 -14.44 -1.47
N THR A 11 -15.11 -14.16 -1.79
CA THR A 11 -14.76 -13.01 -2.64
C THR A 11 -15.30 -13.30 -4.03
N TYR A 12 -16.46 -12.73 -4.37
CA TYR A 12 -17.05 -12.78 -5.72
C TYR A 12 -16.24 -11.97 -6.75
N GLY A 13 -14.92 -12.20 -6.81
CA GLY A 13 -14.00 -11.50 -7.72
C GLY A 13 -13.81 -10.01 -7.45
N ARG A 14 -14.20 -9.52 -6.26
CA ARG A 14 -14.03 -8.12 -5.82
C ARG A 14 -13.05 -8.00 -4.66
N ASP A 15 -11.80 -7.67 -4.99
CA ASP A 15 -10.66 -7.72 -4.06
C ASP A 15 -10.36 -6.38 -3.36
N TYR A 16 -10.98 -5.28 -3.79
CA TYR A 16 -10.78 -3.95 -3.19
C TYR A 16 -12.03 -3.44 -2.48
N GLN A 17 -11.82 -2.64 -1.42
CA GLN A 17 -12.86 -1.97 -0.66
C GLN A 17 -12.46 -0.60 -0.12
N MET A 18 -13.49 0.22 0.11
CA MET A 18 -13.43 1.47 0.85
C MET A 18 -14.63 1.57 1.79
N TYR A 19 -14.45 2.35 2.86
CA TYR A 19 -15.51 2.72 3.79
C TYR A 19 -15.30 4.18 4.23
N ASP A 20 -16.34 5.01 4.13
CA ASP A 20 -16.27 6.44 4.48
C ASP A 20 -16.94 6.77 5.84
N GLY A 21 -17.23 5.75 6.66
CA GLY A 21 -17.97 5.90 7.91
C GLY A 21 -19.49 5.73 7.75
N ARG A 22 -20.00 5.70 6.52
CA ARG A 22 -21.42 5.47 6.23
C ARG A 22 -21.64 4.35 5.23
N ASP A 23 -20.92 4.42 4.13
CA ASP A 23 -21.15 3.62 2.94
C ASP A 23 -19.92 2.80 2.57
N TYR A 24 -20.15 1.68 1.89
CA TYR A 24 -19.10 0.79 1.43
C TYR A 24 -19.02 0.79 -0.07
N TRP A 25 -17.80 0.70 -0.60
CA TRP A 25 -17.55 0.50 -2.02
C TRP A 25 -16.70 -0.74 -2.23
N SER A 26 -16.83 -1.34 -3.40
CA SER A 26 -15.96 -2.42 -3.83
C SER A 26 -15.65 -2.35 -5.31
N ALA A 27 -14.53 -2.97 -5.69
CA ALA A 27 -14.14 -3.15 -7.08
C ALA A 27 -13.43 -4.49 -7.27
N ALA A 28 -13.48 -5.00 -8.49
CA ALA A 28 -12.62 -6.10 -8.94
C ALA A 28 -11.19 -5.61 -9.19
N VAL A 29 -10.23 -6.54 -9.22
CA VAL A 29 -8.89 -6.23 -9.75
C VAL A 29 -9.01 -5.80 -11.21
N PHE A 30 -8.22 -4.79 -11.59
CA PHE A 30 -8.35 -4.10 -12.87
C PHE A 30 -9.71 -3.40 -12.99
N ALA A 31 -10.05 -2.61 -11.96
CA ALA A 31 -11.33 -1.90 -11.85
C ALA A 31 -11.60 -1.06 -13.11
N GLU A 32 -10.56 -0.45 -13.69
CA GLU A 32 -10.61 0.31 -14.95
C GLU A 32 -11.27 -0.46 -16.10
N ARG A 33 -11.01 -1.77 -16.18
CA ARG A 33 -11.50 -2.65 -17.24
C ARG A 33 -12.81 -3.35 -16.88
N ARG A 34 -13.24 -3.27 -15.62
CA ARG A 34 -14.35 -4.06 -15.07
C ARG A 34 -15.48 -3.22 -14.50
N GLY A 35 -15.64 -1.99 -14.99
CA GLY A 35 -16.76 -1.12 -14.64
C GLY A 35 -16.55 -0.26 -13.39
N GLY A 36 -15.34 -0.24 -12.82
CA GLY A 36 -14.94 0.67 -11.75
C GLY A 36 -15.37 0.24 -10.35
N TRP A 37 -15.44 1.25 -9.47
CA TRP A 37 -15.90 1.11 -8.10
C TRP A 37 -17.40 1.31 -8.01
N GLU A 38 -18.04 0.55 -7.13
CA GLU A 38 -19.49 0.56 -6.96
C GLU A 38 -19.84 0.42 -5.49
N ARG A 39 -20.88 1.15 -5.07
CA ARG A 39 -21.41 1.10 -3.71
C ARG A 39 -22.04 -0.25 -3.44
N LEU A 40 -21.91 -0.70 -2.20
CA LEU A 40 -22.53 -1.91 -1.68
C LEU A 40 -23.71 -1.54 -0.79
N ASP A 41 -24.78 -2.33 -0.88
CA ASP A 41 -25.84 -2.30 0.12
C ASP A 41 -25.26 -2.88 1.43
N PRO A 42 -25.27 -2.12 2.53
CA PRO A 42 -24.70 -2.58 3.81
C PRO A 42 -25.46 -3.77 4.40
N ALA A 43 -26.75 -3.92 4.11
CA ALA A 43 -27.56 -5.04 4.59
C ALA A 43 -27.25 -6.32 3.81
N THR A 44 -27.21 -6.25 2.48
CA THR A 44 -27.05 -7.43 1.61
C THR A 44 -25.60 -7.72 1.21
N GLY A 45 -24.72 -6.73 1.26
CA GLY A 45 -23.35 -6.80 0.77
C GLY A 45 -23.23 -6.78 -0.75
N GLU A 46 -24.36 -6.65 -1.47
CA GLU A 46 -24.43 -6.71 -2.92
C GLU A 46 -24.17 -5.34 -3.57
N PRO A 47 -23.60 -5.29 -4.79
CA PRO A 47 -23.43 -4.05 -5.54
C PRO A 47 -24.78 -3.40 -5.91
N THR A 48 -24.90 -2.09 -5.79
CA THR A 48 -26.17 -1.36 -5.96
C THR A 48 -26.39 -0.74 -7.34
N GLY A 49 -25.39 -0.78 -8.21
CA GLY A 49 -25.30 -0.03 -9.47
C GLY A 49 -24.77 1.40 -9.33
N ASP A 50 -24.71 1.95 -8.11
CA ASP A 50 -24.25 3.31 -7.84
C ASP A 50 -22.72 3.39 -7.90
N ARG A 51 -22.19 4.20 -8.82
CA ARG A 51 -20.75 4.42 -9.05
C ARG A 51 -20.24 5.75 -8.50
N THR A 52 -21.08 6.47 -7.76
CA THR A 52 -20.69 7.71 -7.08
C THR A 52 -19.62 7.39 -6.04
N LEU A 53 -18.50 8.10 -6.11
CA LEU A 53 -17.36 7.90 -5.22
C LEU A 53 -17.47 8.74 -3.95
N PRO A 54 -16.80 8.37 -2.84
CA PRO A 54 -16.64 9.24 -1.68
C PRO A 54 -16.00 10.57 -2.08
N ALA A 55 -16.33 11.66 -1.39
CA ALA A 55 -15.87 13.01 -1.71
C ALA A 55 -14.35 13.13 -1.93
N PHE A 56 -13.54 12.50 -1.06
CA PHE A 56 -12.07 12.48 -1.19
C PHE A 56 -11.55 11.85 -2.49
N HIS A 57 -12.36 10.96 -3.08
CA HIS A 57 -12.07 10.22 -4.30
C HIS A 57 -12.85 10.75 -5.52
N ALA A 58 -13.62 11.83 -5.35
CA ALA A 58 -14.46 12.38 -6.40
C ALA A 58 -13.60 12.98 -7.53
N PRO A 59 -13.93 12.71 -8.81
CA PRO A 59 -13.11 13.12 -9.96
C PRO A 59 -12.73 14.60 -9.99
N GLU A 60 -13.64 15.48 -9.57
CA GLU A 60 -13.50 16.93 -9.51
C GLU A 60 -12.45 17.41 -8.51
N THR A 61 -12.06 16.56 -7.55
CA THR A 61 -11.01 16.88 -6.59
C THR A 61 -9.62 16.50 -7.08
N CYS A 62 -9.51 15.90 -8.27
CA CYS A 62 -8.23 15.47 -8.83
C CYS A 62 -7.43 16.69 -9.34
N PRO A 63 -6.15 16.86 -8.95
CA PRO A 63 -5.35 17.98 -9.42
C PRO A 63 -5.13 17.93 -10.94
N ASP A 64 -4.98 19.10 -11.55
CA ASP A 64 -4.76 19.23 -12.99
C ASP A 64 -3.57 18.40 -13.50
N GLY A 65 -3.75 17.83 -14.69
CA GLY A 65 -2.75 16.98 -15.36
C GLY A 65 -2.50 15.64 -14.69
N LYS A 66 -3.33 15.23 -13.72
CA LYS A 66 -3.24 13.93 -13.04
C LYS A 66 -4.54 13.17 -13.21
N ALA A 67 -4.43 11.85 -13.26
CA ALA A 67 -5.55 10.93 -13.28
C ALA A 67 -5.46 9.94 -12.10
N PRO A 68 -6.59 9.50 -11.55
CA PRO A 68 -6.60 8.51 -10.48
C PRO A 68 -6.15 7.14 -10.99
N PHE A 69 -5.24 6.50 -10.25
CA PHE A 69 -4.91 5.10 -10.45
C PHE A 69 -6.01 4.25 -9.80
N LEU A 70 -7.00 3.83 -10.60
CA LEU A 70 -8.30 3.40 -10.08
C LEU A 70 -8.25 2.15 -9.19
N ASP A 71 -7.25 1.28 -9.36
CA ASP A 71 -7.06 0.10 -8.52
C ASP A 71 -6.62 0.43 -7.09
N HIS A 72 -6.07 1.63 -6.80
CA HIS A 72 -5.48 1.95 -5.49
C HIS A 72 -6.10 3.22 -4.91
N ARG A 73 -7.35 3.06 -4.48
CA ARG A 73 -8.09 4.04 -3.67
C ARG A 73 -8.26 3.46 -2.28
N ILE A 74 -7.82 4.20 -1.27
CA ILE A 74 -7.85 3.76 0.12
C ILE A 74 -8.64 4.79 0.91
N LEU A 75 -9.63 4.30 1.65
CA LEU A 75 -10.42 5.06 2.58
C LEU A 75 -11.02 4.11 3.61
N ALA A 76 -10.85 4.44 4.89
CA ALA A 76 -11.44 3.71 6.01
C ALA A 76 -11.77 4.66 7.16
N GLU A 77 -12.84 4.38 7.88
CA GLU A 77 -13.11 5.02 9.16
C GLU A 77 -12.32 4.30 10.28
N LEU A 78 -11.64 5.09 11.10
CA LEU A 78 -10.99 4.66 12.31
C LEU A 78 -12.03 4.44 13.41
N PRO A 79 -11.92 3.36 14.22
CA PRO A 79 -12.79 3.15 15.38
C PRO A 79 -12.76 4.33 16.36
N PRO A 80 -13.82 4.54 17.15
CA PRO A 80 -13.81 5.56 18.20
C PRO A 80 -12.66 5.32 19.19
N GLY A 81 -11.93 6.39 19.53
CA GLY A 81 -10.79 6.32 20.44
C GLY A 81 -9.51 5.72 19.84
N ALA A 82 -9.48 5.40 18.55
CA ALA A 82 -8.24 5.00 17.87
C ALA A 82 -7.21 6.14 17.92
N PRO A 83 -5.91 5.82 18.05
CA PRO A 83 -4.86 6.83 17.95
C PRO A 83 -4.81 7.41 16.53
N PRO A 84 -4.19 8.60 16.35
CA PRO A 84 -4.01 9.18 15.03
C PRO A 84 -3.35 8.22 14.04
N SER A 85 -3.93 8.08 12.84
CA SER A 85 -3.38 7.20 11.82
C SER A 85 -2.07 7.76 11.26
N PRO A 86 -0.98 6.97 11.20
CA PRO A 86 0.26 7.41 10.57
C PRO A 86 0.12 7.52 9.03
N LEU A 87 -0.93 6.92 8.46
CA LEU A 87 -1.27 7.05 7.03
C LEU A 87 -2.00 8.35 6.69
N GLY A 88 -2.23 9.19 7.71
CA GLY A 88 -2.92 10.46 7.62
C GLY A 88 -4.41 10.34 7.90
N GLN A 89 -4.98 11.43 8.38
CA GLN A 89 -6.31 11.43 8.97
C GLN A 89 -7.00 12.79 8.84
N ASP A 90 -8.29 12.75 8.49
CA ASP A 90 -9.22 13.87 8.58
C ASP A 90 -10.45 13.41 9.38
N GLY A 91 -10.71 14.05 10.52
CA GLY A 91 -11.71 13.59 11.48
C GLY A 91 -11.46 12.14 11.92
N ARG A 92 -12.37 11.22 11.56
CA ARG A 92 -12.22 9.77 11.81
C ARG A 92 -11.78 9.00 10.56
N LEU A 93 -11.58 9.64 9.42
CA LEU A 93 -11.21 8.96 8.18
C LEU A 93 -9.71 8.92 8.01
N THR A 94 -9.19 7.78 7.56
CA THR A 94 -7.82 7.62 7.06
C THR A 94 -7.89 7.18 5.61
N GLY A 95 -7.02 7.71 4.76
CA GLY A 95 -7.12 7.45 3.33
C GLY A 95 -5.92 7.98 2.56
N CYS A 96 -5.74 7.41 1.37
CA CYS A 96 -4.77 7.86 0.41
C CYS A 96 -5.33 7.64 -0.99
N ARG A 97 -5.13 8.60 -1.88
CA ARG A 97 -5.36 8.43 -3.31
C ARG A 97 -4.02 8.36 -4.04
N VAL A 98 -3.95 7.46 -5.01
CA VAL A 98 -2.78 7.30 -5.88
C VAL A 98 -3.16 7.83 -7.25
N LEU A 99 -2.33 8.74 -7.75
CA LEU A 99 -2.50 9.41 -9.02
C LEU A 99 -1.33 9.09 -9.94
N HIS A 100 -1.53 9.27 -11.24
CA HIS A 100 -0.47 9.20 -12.25
C HIS A 100 -0.62 10.35 -13.26
N THR A 101 0.49 10.75 -13.86
CA THR A 101 0.53 11.81 -14.89
C THR A 101 0.59 11.24 -16.31
N THR A 102 1.10 10.02 -16.47
CA THR A 102 1.27 9.39 -17.79
C THR A 102 0.12 8.43 -18.08
N PRO A 103 -0.62 8.59 -19.19
CA PRO A 103 -1.54 7.58 -19.67
C PRO A 103 -0.82 6.24 -19.88
N TYR A 104 -1.51 5.14 -19.62
CA TYR A 104 -0.91 3.80 -19.75
C TYR A 104 -1.93 2.80 -20.29
N SER A 105 -1.49 1.93 -21.19
CA SER A 105 -2.27 0.80 -21.71
C SER A 105 -1.51 -0.50 -21.45
N GLY A 106 -1.81 -1.16 -20.33
CA GLY A 106 -1.14 -2.42 -19.96
C GLY A 106 -0.55 -2.40 -18.55
N TYR A 107 0.79 -2.46 -18.43
CA TYR A 107 1.48 -2.44 -17.14
C TYR A 107 1.19 -1.14 -16.37
N SER A 108 1.18 -1.23 -15.02
CA SER A 108 0.93 -0.07 -14.17
C SER A 108 1.88 1.09 -14.48
N PRO A 109 1.50 2.35 -14.19
CA PRO A 109 2.41 3.49 -14.25
C PRO A 109 3.70 3.24 -13.46
N ARG A 110 4.71 4.05 -13.76
CA ARG A 110 6.00 4.05 -13.07
C ARG A 110 6.27 5.34 -12.31
N GLU A 111 5.46 6.35 -12.55
CA GLU A 111 5.51 7.64 -11.88
C GLU A 111 4.13 7.90 -11.29
N PHE A 112 4.11 8.13 -9.99
CA PHE A 112 2.90 8.30 -9.21
C PHE A 112 3.03 9.55 -8.34
N VAL A 113 1.87 10.15 -8.06
CA VAL A 113 1.71 11.17 -7.02
C VAL A 113 0.71 10.62 -6.02
N LEU A 114 1.05 10.70 -4.74
CA LEU A 114 0.18 10.31 -3.65
C LEU A 114 -0.33 11.55 -2.95
N GLU A 115 -1.55 11.46 -2.44
CA GLU A 115 -2.14 12.44 -1.55
C GLU A 115 -2.88 11.70 -0.43
N SER A 116 -2.47 11.97 0.80
CA SER A 116 -3.17 11.49 1.99
C SER A 116 -4.35 12.39 2.30
N ILE A 117 -5.34 11.86 3.02
CA ILE A 117 -6.55 12.59 3.40
C ILE A 117 -6.29 13.81 4.30
N ASP A 118 -5.13 13.86 4.98
CA ASP A 118 -4.69 15.03 5.76
C ASP A 118 -3.99 16.11 4.92
N GLY A 119 -3.94 15.95 3.59
CA GLY A 119 -3.35 16.91 2.65
C GLY A 119 -1.86 16.71 2.36
N ARG A 120 -1.18 15.75 3.00
CA ARG A 120 0.21 15.43 2.65
C ARG A 120 0.30 14.88 1.23
N SER A 121 1.36 15.24 0.51
CA SER A 121 1.62 14.76 -0.84
C SER A 121 3.06 14.27 -1.01
N ALA A 122 3.23 13.23 -1.83
CA ALA A 122 4.53 12.66 -2.14
C ALA A 122 4.59 12.16 -3.58
N SER A 123 5.76 12.25 -4.21
CA SER A 123 6.01 11.64 -5.52
C SER A 123 6.67 10.27 -5.34
N TYR A 124 6.32 9.33 -6.22
CA TYR A 124 6.92 8.00 -6.23
C TYR A 124 7.30 7.56 -7.64
N ARG A 125 8.54 7.12 -7.80
CA ARG A 125 9.06 6.64 -9.08
C ARG A 125 9.71 5.27 -8.95
N THR A 126 9.44 4.40 -9.92
CA THR A 126 9.98 3.04 -9.95
C THR A 126 10.44 2.66 -11.34
N ARG A 127 11.57 1.94 -11.42
CA ARG A 127 12.00 1.28 -12.67
C ARG A 127 11.36 -0.10 -12.85
N THR A 128 10.79 -0.67 -11.79
CA THR A 128 10.14 -1.99 -11.79
C THR A 128 8.65 -1.85 -12.11
N TRP A 129 8.19 -2.54 -13.14
CA TRP A 129 6.77 -2.65 -13.47
C TRP A 129 5.97 -3.35 -12.36
N GLY A 130 4.70 -2.96 -12.20
CA GLY A 130 3.80 -3.55 -11.20
C GLY A 130 4.09 -3.12 -9.76
N ARG A 131 5.11 -2.28 -9.52
CA ARG A 131 5.39 -1.72 -8.20
C ARG A 131 4.47 -0.52 -7.95
N ARG A 132 3.39 -0.77 -7.24
CA ARG A 132 2.33 0.20 -6.96
C ARG A 132 2.50 0.77 -5.54
N PRO A 133 2.57 2.10 -5.36
CA PRO A 133 2.52 2.71 -4.05
C PRO A 133 1.08 2.71 -3.54
N TRP A 134 0.89 2.80 -2.22
CA TRP A 134 -0.45 2.78 -1.62
C TRP A 134 -0.61 3.74 -0.45
N GLY A 135 0.43 4.38 0.06
CA GLY A 135 0.25 5.33 1.16
C GLY A 135 1.46 6.20 1.43
N ILE A 136 1.19 7.33 2.08
CA ILE A 136 2.20 8.17 2.73
C ILE A 136 2.17 7.84 4.22
N LEU A 137 3.31 7.49 4.79
CA LEU A 137 3.46 7.09 6.18
C LEU A 137 4.30 8.12 6.93
N ALA A 138 3.72 8.71 7.98
CA ALA A 138 4.45 9.45 9.00
C ALA A 138 5.24 8.46 9.86
N LEU A 139 6.54 8.72 10.07
CA LEU A 139 7.35 7.86 10.91
C LEU A 139 7.00 8.07 12.40
N PRO A 140 6.86 6.99 13.20
CA PRO A 140 6.46 7.10 14.61
C PRO A 140 7.40 7.96 15.49
N SER A 141 8.68 8.03 15.14
CA SER A 141 9.68 8.87 15.82
C SER A 141 9.69 10.33 15.36
N GLY A 142 8.74 10.72 14.49
CA GLY A 142 8.85 11.92 13.69
C GLY A 142 9.92 11.78 12.59
N GLY A 143 10.05 12.82 11.77
CA GLY A 143 10.96 12.88 10.64
C GLY A 143 10.22 13.09 9.33
N GLU A 144 10.91 12.77 8.23
CA GLU A 144 10.36 12.88 6.88
C GLU A 144 9.22 11.88 6.66
N ASP A 145 8.22 12.31 5.89
CA ASP A 145 7.21 11.40 5.33
C ASP A 145 7.84 10.35 4.42
N THR A 146 7.17 9.21 4.30
CA THR A 146 7.67 8.10 3.48
C THR A 146 6.57 7.53 2.60
N VAL A 147 6.93 7.09 1.39
CA VAL A 147 6.01 6.39 0.51
C VAL A 147 6.12 4.89 0.74
N VAL A 148 4.97 4.24 0.98
CA VAL A 148 4.88 2.79 1.10
C VAL A 148 4.39 2.17 -0.21
N ALA A 149 5.08 1.13 -0.67
CA ALA A 149 4.81 0.49 -1.95
C ALA A 149 4.98 -1.04 -1.94
N GLY A 150 4.24 -1.70 -2.83
CA GLY A 150 4.26 -3.15 -3.02
C GLY A 150 3.27 -3.90 -2.13
N GLY A 151 2.98 -5.16 -2.52
CA GLY A 151 2.09 -6.08 -1.79
C GLY A 151 2.87 -7.15 -1.04
N THR A 152 3.37 -8.20 -1.73
CA THR A 152 4.11 -9.31 -1.10
C THR A 152 5.41 -8.90 -0.42
N THR A 153 6.04 -7.82 -0.91
CA THR A 153 7.17 -7.18 -0.24
C THR A 153 6.84 -5.71 -0.15
N VAL A 154 6.61 -5.27 1.08
CA VAL A 154 6.35 -3.88 1.44
C VAL A 154 7.68 -3.15 1.48
N ARG A 155 7.73 -1.98 0.85
CA ARG A 155 8.91 -1.13 0.77
C ARG A 155 8.53 0.26 1.22
N CYS A 156 9.45 0.90 1.92
CA CYS A 156 9.34 2.26 2.38
C CYS A 156 10.43 3.09 1.72
N HIS A 157 10.01 4.14 1.05
CA HIS A 157 10.87 5.07 0.34
C HIS A 157 10.78 6.45 0.98
N SER A 158 11.87 7.21 0.97
CA SER A 158 11.84 8.64 1.29
C SER A 158 10.88 9.36 0.34
N ALA A 159 10.03 10.25 0.87
CA ALA A 159 9.17 11.11 0.06
C ALA A 159 9.96 12.26 -0.61
N VAL A 160 11.13 12.61 -0.08
CA VAL A 160 12.01 13.68 -0.60
C VAL A 160 12.81 13.23 -1.80
N ASP A 161 13.50 12.08 -1.72
CA ASP A 161 14.43 11.65 -2.77
C ASP A 161 14.14 10.26 -3.36
N ASN A 162 13.06 9.61 -2.92
CA ASN A 162 12.63 8.29 -3.39
C ASN A 162 13.63 7.14 -3.10
N SER A 163 14.65 7.38 -2.26
CA SER A 163 15.59 6.35 -1.80
C SER A 163 14.87 5.28 -0.97
N LEU A 164 15.32 4.03 -1.07
CA LEU A 164 14.77 2.93 -0.28
C LEU A 164 15.30 3.02 1.15
N LEU A 165 14.41 3.23 2.12
CA LEU A 165 14.76 3.28 3.54
C LEU A 165 14.76 1.89 4.16
N TRP A 166 13.70 1.12 3.90
CA TRP A 166 13.60 -0.27 4.36
C TRP A 166 12.64 -1.09 3.49
N GLN A 167 12.74 -2.41 3.59
CA GLN A 167 11.78 -3.33 2.99
C GLN A 167 11.55 -4.54 3.88
N VAL A 168 10.31 -5.04 3.86
CA VAL A 168 9.89 -6.24 4.59
C VAL A 168 9.17 -7.16 3.62
N ARG A 169 9.56 -8.44 3.60
CA ARG A 169 8.86 -9.47 2.84
C ARG A 169 7.83 -10.13 3.75
N GLY A 170 6.58 -10.20 3.30
CA GLY A 170 5.57 -11.00 3.99
C GLY A 170 6.01 -12.46 3.99
N SER A 171 5.96 -13.11 5.15
CA SER A 171 6.16 -14.56 5.22
C SER A 171 4.96 -15.24 4.59
N THR A 172 5.17 -15.91 3.47
CA THR A 172 4.22 -16.91 2.96
C THR A 172 4.31 -18.13 3.88
N ALA A 173 3.62 -18.10 5.03
CA ALA A 173 3.36 -19.33 5.76
C ALA A 173 2.42 -20.16 4.86
N ASP A 174 2.96 -21.25 4.31
CA ASP A 174 2.33 -22.33 3.53
C ASP A 174 0.95 -22.04 2.91
N VAL A 175 0.94 -21.44 1.72
CA VAL A 175 -0.08 -21.77 0.71
C VAL A 175 0.52 -22.83 -0.20
N THR A 176 0.84 -23.99 0.37
CA THR A 176 0.91 -25.25 -0.39
C THR A 176 -0.39 -26.03 -0.23
N THR A 177 -1.52 -25.41 -0.55
CA THR A 177 -2.61 -26.19 -1.16
C THR A 177 -2.18 -26.50 -2.59
N ARG A 178 -1.26 -27.47 -2.71
CA ARG A 178 -1.15 -28.28 -3.91
C ARG A 178 -2.57 -28.69 -4.26
N ARG A 179 -2.96 -28.37 -5.49
CA ARG A 179 -4.12 -28.96 -6.16
C ARG A 179 -3.84 -30.46 -6.25
N SER A 180 -4.08 -31.17 -5.16
CA SER A 180 -4.02 -32.61 -5.12
C SER A 180 -5.20 -33.08 -5.95
N ALA A 181 -4.91 -33.56 -7.16
CA ALA A 181 -5.77 -34.52 -7.82
C ALA A 181 -6.14 -35.62 -6.81
N PRO A 182 -7.35 -36.20 -6.86
CA PRO A 182 -7.75 -37.23 -5.93
C PRO A 182 -6.73 -38.39 -5.98
N PRO A 183 -6.22 -38.87 -4.85
CA PRO A 183 -5.25 -39.94 -4.85
C PRO A 183 -5.91 -41.23 -5.34
N SER A 184 -5.39 -41.77 -6.45
CA SER A 184 -5.61 -43.15 -6.84
C SER A 184 -5.19 -44.05 -5.68
N ALA A 185 -6.09 -44.94 -5.26
CA ALA A 185 -5.85 -45.89 -4.19
C ALA A 185 -4.59 -46.71 -4.45
N THR A 186 -3.70 -46.87 -3.44
CA THR A 186 -3.11 -48.15 -3.01
C THR A 186 -2.14 -47.98 -1.80
N ARG A 187 -2.45 -48.76 -0.75
CA ARG A 187 -1.69 -49.33 0.40
C ARG A 187 -1.03 -48.45 1.49
N PRO A 188 -1.14 -48.86 2.78
CA PRO A 188 -0.67 -48.11 3.94
C PRO A 188 0.79 -48.45 4.31
N GLY A 189 1.53 -47.46 4.79
CA GLY A 189 2.86 -47.67 5.36
C GLY A 189 3.54 -46.43 5.94
N ARG A 190 3.56 -46.38 7.29
CA ARG A 190 4.43 -45.61 8.21
C ARG A 190 4.19 -44.11 8.41
N CYS A 191 3.70 -43.81 9.61
CA CYS A 191 3.77 -42.53 10.30
C CYS A 191 5.23 -42.08 10.55
N ARG A 192 5.53 -40.79 10.34
CA ARG A 192 6.63 -40.08 11.02
C ARG A 192 6.12 -38.74 11.55
N ARG A 193 6.46 -38.45 12.82
CA ARG A 193 6.06 -37.28 13.61
C ARG A 193 6.61 -35.96 13.04
N PRO A 194 5.94 -34.80 13.25
CA PRO A 194 6.49 -33.49 12.91
C PRO A 194 7.55 -33.03 13.93
N ARG A 195 8.63 -32.41 13.43
CA ARG A 195 9.59 -31.64 14.25
C ARG A 195 9.05 -30.23 14.40
N THR A 196 8.94 -29.76 15.64
CA THR A 196 8.69 -28.37 16.02
C THR A 196 9.84 -27.48 15.55
N GLY A 197 9.55 -26.55 14.64
CA GLY A 197 10.47 -25.51 14.21
C GLY A 197 9.98 -24.14 14.68
N THR A 198 10.70 -23.55 15.61
CA THR A 198 10.49 -22.18 16.12
C THR A 198 10.94 -21.18 15.05
N SER A 199 10.04 -20.36 14.52
CA SER A 199 10.38 -19.28 13.59
C SER A 199 10.78 -18.01 14.34
N SER A 200 11.99 -17.50 14.07
CA SER A 200 12.44 -16.18 14.53
C SER A 200 12.35 -15.17 13.39
N LEU A 201 11.79 -13.98 13.67
CA LEU A 201 11.78 -12.81 12.78
C LEU A 201 13.18 -12.20 12.73
N LEU A 202 13.83 -12.20 11.56
CA LEU A 202 15.08 -11.49 11.33
C LEU A 202 14.77 -10.09 10.77
N VAL A 203 14.85 -9.10 11.66
CA VAL A 203 14.92 -7.68 11.29
C VAL A 203 16.38 -7.36 10.96
N THR A 204 16.71 -7.12 9.70
CA THR A 204 18.05 -6.67 9.33
C THR A 204 18.18 -5.19 9.66
N ARG A 205 18.78 -4.87 10.81
CA ARG A 205 19.20 -3.50 11.15
C ARG A 205 20.36 -3.07 10.24
N PRO A 206 20.44 -1.81 9.77
CA PRO A 206 21.66 -1.28 9.18
C PRO A 206 22.74 -1.13 10.26
N ARG A 207 24.00 -1.40 9.87
CA ARG A 207 25.19 -1.28 10.74
C ARG A 207 25.45 0.19 11.10
N PRO A 208 25.81 0.52 12.36
CA PRO A 208 26.23 1.87 12.70
C PRO A 208 27.71 2.11 12.33
N GLY A 209 27.97 3.27 11.74
CA GLY A 209 29.22 4.02 11.89
C GLY A 209 30.42 3.63 11.03
N ARG A 210 30.77 4.54 10.11
CA ARG A 210 32.17 4.96 9.99
C ARG A 210 32.23 6.48 9.84
N CYS A 211 32.44 7.15 10.97
CA CYS A 211 33.04 8.48 10.99
C CYS A 211 34.45 8.36 10.40
N VAL A 212 34.78 9.19 9.43
CA VAL A 212 36.17 9.51 9.11
C VAL A 212 36.29 11.03 9.17
N ALA A 213 37.28 11.45 9.96
CA ALA A 213 37.51 12.79 10.44
C ALA A 213 37.76 13.82 9.33
N SER A 214 37.25 15.03 9.56
CA SER A 214 37.76 16.26 8.97
C SER A 214 39.16 16.56 9.51
N PRO A 215 40.05 17.16 8.69
CA PRO A 215 41.07 18.05 9.18
C PRO A 215 40.66 19.50 8.90
N THR A 216 40.66 20.29 9.96
CA THR A 216 40.47 21.74 10.00
C THR A 216 41.60 22.47 9.25
N ARG A 217 41.27 23.61 8.64
CA ARG A 217 42.13 24.56 7.88
C ARG A 217 43.32 25.12 8.70
N PRO A 218 44.30 25.82 8.08
CA PRO A 218 44.19 27.29 8.00
C PRO A 218 44.78 27.99 6.74
N TYR A 219 44.24 29.18 6.48
CA TYR A 219 44.83 30.39 5.85
C TYR A 219 45.54 30.33 4.47
N ALA A 220 45.02 31.10 3.50
CA ALA A 220 45.62 32.36 3.06
C ALA A 220 44.78 33.04 1.96
N ARG A 221 44.61 34.37 2.12
CA ARG A 221 44.15 35.31 1.09
C ARG A 221 45.12 35.29 -0.10
N CYS A 222 44.63 35.55 -1.30
CA CYS A 222 45.24 36.51 -2.22
C CYS A 222 44.24 36.94 -3.29
N CYS A 223 44.11 38.26 -3.42
CA CYS A 223 43.45 38.96 -4.50
C CYS A 223 44.25 38.84 -5.82
N ARG A 224 43.60 39.24 -6.92
CA ARG A 224 44.07 39.34 -8.33
C ARG A 224 45.48 39.91 -8.55
N PRO A 225 46.08 39.72 -9.75
CA PRO A 225 45.91 40.67 -10.88
C PRO A 225 45.69 39.93 -12.23
N GLY A 226 45.17 40.49 -13.33
CA GLY A 226 44.75 41.84 -13.70
C GLY A 226 43.81 41.76 -14.91
#